data_AF-A0A3M1M1X6-F1
#
_entry.id   AF-A0A3M1M1X6-F1
#
_cell.length_a   1.000
_cell.length_b   1.000
_cell.length_c   1.000
_cell.angle_alpha   90.00
_cell.angle_beta   90.00
_cell.angle_gamma   90.00
#
_symmetry.space_group_name_H-M   'P 1'
#
loop_
_entity.id
_entity.type
_entity.pdbx_description
1 polymer ?
#
loop_
_entity_poly.entity_id
_entity_poly.type
_entity_poly.pdbx_seq_one_letter_code
_entity_poly.pdbx_strand_id
1 'polypeptide(L)'
;MISKLRTPGLTRRTFLKNTAITAAAAGLPGAALAAGEPIKIGFLAPLTGPVAAWGKPGLDGCQIWAERVNAAGGVMLSDGAHPIEFIGYDNEYDPAKARTGATKLIREDGVSFIMMLGGDTWPGVQPVADR
;
A
#
# COMPACT_ATOMS: atom_id res chain seq x y z
N MET A 1 -28.37 69.97 0.56
CA MET A 1 -27.31 69.30 -0.23
C MET A 1 -26.89 68.04 0.53
N ILE A 2 -27.57 66.91 0.33
CA ILE A 2 -27.16 65.59 0.86
C ILE A 2 -27.52 64.55 -0.20
N SER A 3 -26.49 64.08 -0.93
CA SER A 3 -26.58 63.07 -1.98
C SER A 3 -26.59 61.67 -1.37
N LYS A 4 -27.60 60.86 -1.69
CA LYS A 4 -27.71 59.46 -1.28
C LYS A 4 -26.77 58.60 -2.14
N LEU A 5 -25.74 58.00 -1.54
CA LEU A 5 -24.93 56.95 -2.17
C LEU A 5 -25.77 55.67 -2.29
N ARG A 6 -26.03 55.21 -3.53
CA ARG A 6 -26.61 53.89 -3.82
C ARG A 6 -25.48 52.87 -3.92
N THR A 7 -25.50 51.83 -3.10
CA THR A 7 -24.64 50.66 -3.23
C THR A 7 -25.01 49.88 -4.50
N PRO A 8 -24.07 49.49 -5.38
CA PRO A 8 -24.40 48.69 -6.55
C PRO A 8 -24.75 47.27 -6.12
N GLY A 9 -25.99 46.84 -6.42
CA GLY A 9 -26.47 45.50 -6.14
C GLY A 9 -25.74 44.45 -6.99
N LEU A 10 -25.57 43.25 -6.41
CA LEU A 10 -24.93 42.10 -7.06
C LEU A 10 -25.72 41.72 -8.33
N THR A 11 -25.14 41.94 -9.51
CA THR A 11 -25.82 41.63 -10.78
C THR A 11 -25.57 40.18 -11.22
N ARG A 12 -26.51 39.59 -11.97
CA ARG A 12 -26.36 38.23 -12.56
C ARG A 12 -25.07 38.06 -13.37
N ARG A 13 -24.58 39.14 -13.99
CA ARG A 13 -23.30 39.17 -14.72
C ARG A 13 -22.08 39.12 -13.78
N THR A 14 -22.15 39.74 -12.60
CA THR A 14 -21.12 39.64 -11.57
C THR A 14 -21.09 38.24 -10.94
N PHE A 15 -22.26 37.61 -10.76
CA PHE A 15 -22.36 36.23 -10.29
C PHE A 15 -21.73 35.24 -11.28
N LEU A 16 -22.13 35.28 -12.57
CA LEU A 16 -21.60 34.39 -13.61
C LEU A 16 -20.08 34.52 -13.84
N LYS A 17 -19.52 35.72 -13.69
CA LYS A 17 -18.06 35.93 -13.81
C LYS A 17 -17.28 35.32 -12.65
N ASN A 18 -17.86 35.31 -11.44
CA ASN A 18 -17.19 34.72 -10.27
C ASN A 18 -17.34 33.19 -10.20
N THR A 19 -18.43 32.62 -10.74
CA THR A 19 -18.59 31.15 -10.78
C THR A 19 -17.64 30.46 -11.76
N ALA A 20 -17.18 31.15 -12.80
CA ALA A 20 -16.24 30.60 -13.79
C ALA A 20 -14.83 30.38 -13.21
N ILE A 21 -14.43 31.14 -12.18
CA ILE A 21 -13.11 31.00 -11.55
C ILE A 21 -13.10 29.84 -10.55
N THR A 22 -14.21 29.57 -9.85
CA THR A 22 -14.31 28.46 -8.90
C THR A 22 -14.44 27.09 -9.57
N ALA A 23 -14.92 27.03 -10.82
CA ALA A 23 -15.04 25.78 -11.57
C ALA A 23 -13.70 25.28 -12.16
N ALA A 24 -12.68 26.14 -12.26
CA ALA A 24 -11.38 25.78 -12.84
C ALA A 24 -10.45 25.02 -11.87
N ALA A 25 -10.72 25.05 -10.56
CA ALA A 25 -9.91 24.34 -9.56
C ALA A 25 -10.32 22.87 -9.36
N ALA A 26 -11.50 22.46 -9.84
CA ALA A 26 -12.02 21.11 -9.67
C ALA A 26 -11.65 20.14 -10.80
N GLY A 27 -10.93 20.62 -11.82
CA GLY A 27 -10.68 19.88 -13.07
C GLY A 27 -9.22 19.59 -13.37
N LEU A 28 -8.28 19.84 -12.45
CA LEU A 28 -6.95 19.28 -12.59
C LEU A 28 -7.08 17.78 -12.31
N PRO A 29 -6.92 16.88 -13.30
CA PRO A 29 -6.63 15.50 -12.96
C PRO A 29 -5.39 15.57 -12.07
N GLY A 30 -5.55 15.26 -10.77
CA GLY A 30 -4.41 15.07 -9.90
C GLY A 30 -3.49 14.15 -10.67
N ALA A 31 -2.29 14.62 -11.00
CA ALA A 31 -1.36 13.87 -11.82
C ALA A 31 -1.32 12.47 -11.23
N ALA A 32 -1.91 11.52 -11.95
CA ALA A 32 -1.80 10.13 -11.59
C ALA A 32 -0.32 9.84 -11.84
N LEU A 33 0.50 10.05 -10.80
CA LEU A 33 1.85 9.54 -10.73
C LEU A 33 1.67 8.07 -11.06
N ALA A 34 2.16 7.66 -12.23
CA ALA A 34 2.10 6.28 -12.65
C ALA A 34 2.67 5.46 -11.48
N ALA A 35 1.82 4.66 -10.86
CA ALA A 35 2.25 3.84 -9.74
C ALA A 35 3.36 2.93 -10.28
N GLY A 36 4.53 2.98 -9.65
CA GLY A 36 5.62 2.09 -9.96
C GLY A 36 5.25 0.65 -9.65
N GLU A 37 6.11 -0.28 -10.05
CA GLU A 37 5.90 -1.71 -9.78
C GLU A 37 5.74 -1.98 -8.27
N PRO A 38 4.88 -2.93 -7.87
CA PRO A 38 4.67 -3.22 -6.45
C PRO A 38 5.95 -3.64 -5.72
N ILE A 39 6.12 -3.13 -4.51
CA ILE A 39 7.09 -3.65 -3.56
C ILE A 39 6.49 -4.93 -2.96
N LYS A 40 6.97 -6.06 -3.46
CA LYS A 40 6.51 -7.38 -3.02
C LYS A 40 7.23 -7.82 -1.75
N ILE A 41 6.45 -8.16 -0.73
CA ILE A 41 6.92 -8.65 0.56
C ILE A 41 6.36 -10.05 0.78
N GLY A 42 7.25 -11.03 0.96
CA GLY A 42 6.86 -12.37 1.34
C GLY A 42 6.45 -12.43 2.80
N PHE A 43 5.37 -13.15 3.11
CA PHE A 43 4.95 -13.46 4.47
C PHE A 43 4.96 -14.97 4.67
N LEU A 44 6.01 -15.48 5.31
CA LEU A 44 6.27 -16.91 5.49
C LEU A 44 6.02 -17.30 6.94
N ALA A 45 4.88 -17.94 7.20
CA ALA A 45 4.40 -18.24 8.55
C ALA A 45 3.50 -19.48 8.55
N PRO A 46 3.20 -20.06 9.72
CA PRO A 46 2.15 -21.08 9.82
C PRO A 46 0.78 -20.41 9.69
N LEU A 47 0.18 -20.47 8.51
CA LEU A 47 -1.13 -19.88 8.23
C LEU A 47 -2.27 -20.86 8.48
N THR A 48 -1.96 -22.16 8.50
CA THR A 48 -2.88 -23.23 8.92
C THR A 48 -2.24 -24.13 9.99
N GLY A 49 -3.03 -25.10 10.48
CA GLY A 49 -2.57 -26.05 11.52
C GLY A 49 -2.68 -25.52 12.96
N PRO A 50 -2.06 -26.23 13.92
CA PRO A 50 -2.29 -26.03 15.36
C PRO A 50 -1.79 -24.68 15.90
N VAL A 51 -0.89 -24.01 15.18
CA VAL A 51 -0.32 -22.72 15.57
C VAL A 51 -0.74 -21.56 14.66
N ALA A 52 -1.74 -21.77 13.78
CA ALA A 52 -2.26 -20.76 12.86
C ALA A 52 -2.73 -19.47 13.54
N ALA A 53 -3.16 -19.58 14.81
CA ALA A 53 -3.56 -18.44 15.63
C ALA A 53 -2.44 -17.40 15.82
N TRP A 54 -1.18 -17.78 15.61
CA TRP A 54 -0.06 -16.84 15.59
C TRP A 54 0.13 -16.24 14.20
N GLY A 55 0.08 -17.04 13.13
CA GLY A 55 0.39 -16.62 11.75
C GLY A 55 -0.69 -15.78 11.07
N LYS A 56 -1.92 -16.28 11.03
CA LYS A 56 -3.01 -15.68 10.25
C LYS A 56 -3.32 -14.22 10.66
N PRO A 57 -3.40 -13.87 11.96
CA PRO A 57 -3.62 -12.49 12.36
C PRO A 57 -2.48 -11.55 11.94
N GLY A 58 -1.25 -12.05 11.87
CA GLY A 58 -0.11 -11.27 11.39
C GLY A 58 -0.24 -10.91 9.91
N LEU A 59 -0.60 -11.88 9.06
CA LEU A 59 -0.82 -11.64 7.63
C LEU A 59 -1.98 -10.66 7.41
N ASP A 60 -3.08 -10.82 8.15
CA ASP A 60 -4.25 -9.94 8.05
C ASP A 60 -3.89 -8.49 8.43
N GLY A 61 -3.10 -8.31 9.50
CA GLY A 61 -2.58 -6.99 9.88
C GLY A 61 -1.70 -6.37 8.80
N CYS A 62 -0.83 -7.16 8.16
CA CYS A 62 -0.02 -6.72 7.04
C CYS A 62 -0.87 -6.27 5.84
N GLN A 63 -1.93 -7.02 5.51
CA GLN A 63 -2.85 -6.67 4.42
C GLN A 63 -3.62 -5.38 4.71
N ILE A 64 -4.17 -5.22 5.92
CA ILE A 64 -4.85 -3.99 6.34
C ILE A 64 -3.91 -2.78 6.26
N TRP A 65 -2.65 -2.95 6.69
CA TRP A 65 -1.65 -1.89 6.57
C TRP A 65 -1.32 -1.56 5.11
N ALA A 66 -1.13 -2.57 4.26
CA ALA A 66 -0.87 -2.37 2.84
C ALA A 66 -2.03 -1.66 2.14
N GLU A 67 -3.28 -2.03 2.42
CA GLU A 67 -4.46 -1.34 1.92
C GLU A 67 -4.45 0.14 2.28
N ARG A 68 -4.17 0.46 3.55
CA ARG A 68 -4.09 1.85 4.02
C ARG A 68 -2.97 2.63 3.35
N VAL A 69 -1.79 2.03 3.20
CA VAL A 69 -0.63 2.68 2.55
C VAL A 69 -0.90 2.90 1.07
N ASN A 70 -1.44 1.89 0.38
CA ASN A 70 -1.76 1.97 -1.05
C ASN A 70 -2.86 2.99 -1.31
N ALA A 71 -3.88 3.07 -0.45
CA ALA A 71 -4.92 4.10 -0.52
C ALA A 71 -4.37 5.53 -0.30
N ALA A 72 -3.25 5.66 0.42
CA ALA A 72 -2.53 6.92 0.61
C ALA A 72 -1.54 7.25 -0.53
N GLY A 73 -1.51 6.45 -1.60
CA GLY A 73 -0.64 6.64 -2.75
C GLY A 73 0.60 5.74 -2.79
N GLY A 74 0.74 4.80 -1.85
CA GLY A 74 1.87 3.88 -1.78
C GLY A 74 3.08 4.43 -1.02
N VAL A 75 4.19 3.71 -1.08
CA VAL A 75 5.48 4.10 -0.49
C VAL A 75 6.27 4.92 -1.50
N MET A 76 6.81 6.05 -1.05
CA MET A 76 7.64 6.91 -1.89
C MET A 76 9.09 6.44 -1.88
N LEU A 77 9.58 6.05 -3.05
CA LEU A 77 10.97 5.74 -3.33
C LEU A 77 11.60 6.85 -4.19
N SER A 78 12.89 6.71 -4.52
CA SER A 78 13.61 7.69 -5.33
C SER A 78 13.07 7.86 -6.76
N ASP A 79 12.44 6.81 -7.29
CA ASP A 79 11.90 6.71 -8.65
C ASP A 79 10.39 6.90 -8.74
N GLY A 80 9.67 6.97 -7.61
CA GLY A 80 8.25 7.28 -7.60
C GLY A 80 7.49 6.65 -6.45
N ALA A 81 6.17 6.62 -6.60
CA ALA A 81 5.25 6.01 -5.65
C ALA A 81 5.01 4.55 -6.00
N HIS A 82 5.25 3.62 -5.08
CA HIS A 82 5.09 2.18 -5.31
C HIS A 82 4.06 1.59 -4.34
N PRO A 83 3.10 0.79 -4.82
CA PRO A 83 2.19 0.07 -3.93
C PRO A 83 2.94 -1.05 -3.19
N ILE A 84 2.44 -1.44 -2.03
CA ILE A 84 2.89 -2.61 -1.28
C ILE A 84 2.00 -3.81 -1.63
N GLU A 85 2.62 -4.97 -1.84
CA GLU A 85 1.93 -6.25 -2.00
C GLU A 85 2.52 -7.29 -1.04
N PHE A 86 1.67 -7.92 -0.23
CA PHE A 86 2.08 -9.07 0.60
C PHE A 86 1.73 -10.38 -0.08
N ILE A 87 2.70 -11.29 -0.16
CA ILE A 87 2.54 -12.64 -0.73
C ILE A 87 2.72 -13.65 0.39
N GLY A 88 1.62 -14.25 0.83
CA GLY A 88 1.63 -15.25 1.90
C GLY A 88 2.05 -16.64 1.43
N TYR A 89 2.87 -17.32 2.22
CA TYR A 89 3.16 -18.74 2.07
C TYR A 89 2.97 -19.47 3.40
N ASP A 90 2.14 -20.50 3.40
CA ASP A 90 1.90 -21.34 4.57
C ASP A 90 2.99 -22.39 4.73
N ASN A 91 3.75 -22.32 5.82
CA ASN A 91 4.75 -23.33 6.15
C ASN A 91 4.23 -24.42 7.10
N GLU A 92 2.98 -24.31 7.59
CA GLU A 92 2.37 -25.27 8.52
C GLU A 92 3.22 -25.60 9.76
N TYR A 93 4.11 -24.70 10.14
CA TYR A 93 5.09 -24.87 11.22
C TYR A 93 6.12 -25.98 10.97
N ASP A 94 6.40 -26.28 9.70
CA ASP A 94 7.39 -27.26 9.26
C ASP A 94 8.62 -26.55 8.64
N PRO A 95 9.85 -26.80 9.13
CA PRO A 95 11.06 -26.18 8.60
C PRO A 95 11.38 -26.52 7.13
N ALA A 96 11.01 -27.71 6.65
CA ALA A 96 11.23 -28.09 5.26
C ALA A 96 10.25 -27.35 4.33
N LYS A 97 8.98 -27.21 4.72
CA LYS A 97 8.01 -26.35 4.03
C LYS A 97 8.44 -24.89 4.06
N ALA A 98 9.01 -24.41 5.17
CA ALA A 98 9.56 -23.06 5.25
C ALA A 98 10.68 -22.83 4.22
N ARG A 99 11.59 -23.79 4.04
CA ARG A 99 12.63 -23.73 2.99
C ARG A 99 12.03 -23.64 1.58
N THR A 100 11.03 -24.47 1.30
CA THR A 100 10.33 -24.46 0.01
C THR A 100 9.63 -23.12 -0.22
N GLY A 101 8.91 -22.62 0.77
CA GLY A 101 8.24 -21.33 0.72
C GLY A 101 9.20 -20.17 0.48
N ALA A 102 10.30 -20.11 1.22
CA ALA A 102 11.32 -19.09 1.01
C ALA A 102 11.91 -19.14 -0.41
N THR A 103 12.20 -20.35 -0.92
CA THR A 103 12.72 -20.52 -2.28
C THR A 103 11.73 -20.04 -3.33
N LYS A 104 10.44 -20.39 -3.18
CA LYS A 104 9.38 -19.94 -4.08
C LYS A 104 9.22 -18.41 -4.04
N LEU A 105 9.12 -17.83 -2.84
CA LEU A 105 8.95 -16.38 -2.67
C LEU A 105 10.10 -15.59 -3.33
N ILE A 106 11.33 -16.10 -3.22
CA ILE A 106 12.51 -15.47 -3.83
C ILE A 106 12.54 -15.69 -5.35
N ARG A 107 12.39 -16.94 -5.81
CA ARG A 107 12.72 -17.31 -7.21
C ARG A 107 11.57 -17.14 -8.17
N GLU A 108 10.34 -17.29 -7.70
CA GLU A 108 9.14 -17.22 -8.54
C GLU A 108 8.38 -15.92 -8.31
N ASP A 109 8.15 -15.56 -7.04
CA ASP A 109 7.31 -14.41 -6.72
C ASP A 109 8.09 -13.08 -6.74
N GLY A 110 9.43 -13.16 -6.69
CA GLY A 110 10.32 -12.01 -6.82
C GLY A 110 10.19 -11.02 -5.66
N VAL A 111 10.00 -11.52 -4.44
CA VAL A 111 9.85 -10.64 -3.26
C VAL A 111 11.17 -9.98 -2.90
N SER A 112 11.11 -8.71 -2.49
CA SER A 112 12.28 -7.93 -2.05
C SER A 112 12.71 -8.27 -0.62
N PHE A 113 11.76 -8.75 0.19
CA PHE A 113 11.97 -9.07 1.60
C PHE A 113 11.01 -10.19 2.03
N ILE A 114 11.44 -11.06 2.95
CA ILE A 114 10.58 -12.07 3.58
C ILE A 114 10.43 -11.73 5.06
N MET A 115 9.19 -11.50 5.47
CA MET A 115 8.78 -11.47 6.87
C MET A 115 8.47 -12.89 7.33
N MET A 116 9.02 -13.29 8.48
CA MET A 116 8.75 -14.57 9.10
C MET A 116 8.13 -14.40 10.48
N LEU A 117 7.28 -15.36 10.85
CA LEU A 117 6.74 -15.47 12.20
C LEU A 117 7.22 -16.77 12.85
N GLY A 118 7.93 -16.64 13.98
CA GLY A 118 8.47 -17.75 14.77
C GLY A 118 9.90 -18.13 14.36
N GLY A 119 10.76 -18.34 15.36
CA GLY A 119 12.17 -18.72 15.14
C GLY A 119 12.37 -20.20 14.83
N ASP A 120 11.42 -21.07 15.16
CA ASP A 120 11.61 -22.52 15.10
C ASP A 120 11.75 -23.07 13.67
N THR A 121 11.16 -22.37 12.68
CA THR A 121 11.28 -22.74 11.27
C THR A 121 12.44 -22.03 10.55
N TRP A 122 13.08 -21.05 11.20
CA TRP A 122 14.23 -20.31 10.66
C TRP A 122 15.41 -21.19 10.22
N PRO A 123 15.81 -22.25 10.96
CA PRO A 123 16.90 -23.14 10.51
C PRO A 123 16.67 -23.77 9.13
N GLY A 124 15.41 -23.93 8.72
CA GLY A 124 15.05 -24.38 7.37
C GLY A 124 15.33 -23.33 6.30
N VAL A 125 15.14 -22.05 6.63
CA VAL A 125 15.28 -20.91 5.71
C VAL A 125 16.71 -20.39 5.63
N GLN A 126 17.47 -20.45 6.72
CA GLN A 126 18.83 -19.90 6.82
C GLN A 126 19.73 -20.21 5.61
N PRO A 127 19.82 -21.46 5.09
CA PRO A 127 20.70 -21.74 3.95
C PRO A 127 20.24 -21.14 2.61
N VAL A 128 18.99 -20.69 2.53
CA VAL A 128 18.43 -19.96 1.38
C VAL A 128 18.70 -18.46 1.53
N ALA A 129 18.63 -17.93 2.75
CA ALA A 129 18.84 -16.51 3.06
C ALA A 129 20.31 -16.08 2.97
N ASP A 130 21.26 -16.98 3.29
CA ASP A 130 22.70 -16.68 3.28
C ASP A 130 23.33 -16.65 1.86
N ARG A 131 22.52 -16.65 0.79
CA ARG A 131 22.96 -16.72 -0.62
C ARG A 131 22.53 -15.49 -1.40
#